data_AF-A0A7K4CA78-F1
#
_entry.id   AF-A0A7K4CA78-F1
#
_cell.length_a   1.000
_cell.length_b   1.000
_cell.length_c   1.000
_cell.angle_alpha   90.00
_cell.angle_beta   90.00
_cell.angle_gamma   90.00
#
_symmetry.space_group_name_H-M   'P 1'
#
loop_
_entity.id
_entity.type
_entity.pdbx_description
1 polymer ?
#
loop_
_entity_poly.entity_id
_entity_poly.type
_entity_poly.pdbx_seq_one_letter_code
_entity_poly.pdbx_strand_id
1 'polypeptide(L)'
;YMDMTMKGSAEKIRCPTLVTAGSADRFDPGAVQAKELYDHLSCERDLLIYSDEFGAGSHCQLGAFAQSFAGKFDWLDTKMQSAGILP
;
A
#
# COMPACT_ATOMS: atom_id res chain seq x y z
N TYR A 1 -12.86 -20.14 -15.97
CA TYR A 1 -11.88 -19.19 -15.39
C TYR A 1 -12.47 -18.68 -14.09
N MET A 2 -11.68 -18.56 -13.02
CA MET A 2 -12.17 -18.01 -11.74
C MET A 2 -11.96 -16.50 -11.74
N ASP A 3 -12.96 -15.75 -11.29
CA ASP A 3 -12.81 -14.33 -11.01
C ASP A 3 -11.92 -14.15 -9.77
N MET A 4 -10.73 -13.61 -9.98
CA MET A 4 -9.80 -13.26 -8.91
C MET A 4 -10.04 -11.81 -8.51
N THR A 5 -10.97 -11.58 -7.58
CA THR A 5 -11.35 -10.23 -7.11
C THR A 5 -11.50 -10.16 -5.60
N MET A 6 -11.20 -8.99 -5.03
CA MET A 6 -11.46 -8.66 -3.62
C MET A 6 -12.78 -7.92 -3.40
N LYS A 7 -13.56 -7.64 -4.46
CA LYS A 7 -14.86 -6.98 -4.37
C LYS A 7 -15.82 -7.75 -3.45
N GLY A 8 -16.51 -7.04 -2.56
CA GLY A 8 -17.37 -7.60 -1.51
C GLY A 8 -16.60 -8.12 -0.27
N SER A 9 -15.27 -8.28 -0.36
CA SER A 9 -14.41 -8.69 0.75
C SER A 9 -13.58 -7.52 1.29
N ALA A 10 -13.07 -6.64 0.43
CA ALA A 10 -12.35 -5.43 0.83
C ALA A 10 -13.20 -4.51 1.72
N GLU A 11 -14.50 -4.42 1.45
CA GLU A 11 -15.51 -3.68 2.23
C GLU A 11 -15.74 -4.26 3.62
N LYS A 12 -15.14 -5.42 3.95
CA LYS A 12 -15.18 -6.05 5.28
C LYS A 12 -13.94 -5.72 6.12
N ILE A 13 -12.91 -5.12 5.55
CA ILE A 13 -11.72 -4.68 6.29
C ILE A 13 -12.10 -3.49 7.19
N ARG A 14 -11.65 -3.51 8.46
CA ARG A 14 -12.07 -2.55 9.50
C ARG A 14 -10.93 -1.80 10.19
N CYS A 15 -9.68 -2.16 9.92
CA CYS A 15 -8.52 -1.47 10.46
C CYS A 15 -7.94 -0.48 9.43
N PRO A 16 -7.22 0.57 9.88
CA PRO A 16 -6.44 1.42 8.98
C PRO A 16 -5.59 0.56 8.04
N THR A 17 -5.62 0.88 6.75
CA THR A 17 -4.98 0.07 5.72
C THR A 17 -4.13 0.92 4.79
N LEU A 18 -2.86 0.58 4.64
CA LEU A 18 -1.98 1.13 3.63
C LEU A 18 -1.94 0.21 2.41
N VAL A 19 -2.32 0.74 1.25
CA VAL A 19 -2.10 0.08 -0.04
C VAL A 19 -0.83 0.64 -0.65
N THR A 20 0.06 -0.22 -1.14
CA THR A 20 1.31 0.19 -1.80
C THR A 20 1.40 -0.39 -3.20
N ALA A 21 1.92 0.39 -4.15
CA ALA A 21 2.19 -0.07 -5.49
C ALA A 21 3.52 0.50 -6.02
N GLY A 22 4.15 -0.22 -6.95
CA GLY A 22 5.28 0.28 -7.72
C GLY A 22 4.81 0.88 -9.04
N SER A 23 5.30 2.08 -9.38
CA SER A 23 4.96 2.75 -10.66
C SER A 23 5.45 2.01 -11.91
N ALA A 24 6.44 1.13 -11.76
CA ALA A 24 7.01 0.29 -12.82
C ALA A 24 6.71 -1.20 -12.61
N ASP A 25 5.74 -1.54 -11.75
CA ASP A 25 5.33 -2.93 -11.52
C ASP A 25 4.63 -3.49 -12.77
N ARG A 26 5.24 -4.51 -13.39
CA ARG A 26 4.70 -5.16 -14.59
C ARG A 26 3.53 -6.09 -14.27
N PHE A 27 3.36 -6.51 -13.03
CA PHE A 27 2.25 -7.34 -12.58
C PHE A 27 1.00 -6.53 -12.25
N ASP A 28 1.16 -5.23 -11.99
CA ASP A 28 0.06 -4.27 -11.84
C ASP A 28 0.34 -2.96 -12.60
N PRO A 29 0.32 -2.99 -13.96
CA PRO A 29 0.66 -1.83 -14.77
C PRO A 29 -0.25 -0.63 -14.46
N GLY A 30 0.35 0.50 -14.10
CA GLY A 30 -0.39 1.72 -13.75
C GLY A 30 -1.04 1.69 -12.37
N ALA A 31 -0.70 0.70 -11.54
CA ALA A 31 -1.25 0.47 -10.21
C ALA A 31 -2.79 0.31 -10.23
N VAL A 32 -3.34 -0.33 -11.26
CA VAL A 32 -4.78 -0.44 -11.47
C VAL A 32 -5.42 -1.30 -10.38
N GLN A 33 -4.86 -2.48 -10.11
CA GLN A 33 -5.38 -3.39 -9.08
C GLN A 33 -5.20 -2.81 -7.67
N ALA A 34 -4.08 -2.14 -7.40
CA ALA A 34 -3.89 -1.43 -6.15
C ALA A 34 -4.93 -0.31 -5.95
N LYS A 35 -5.23 0.46 -7.00
CA LYS A 35 -6.29 1.49 -6.95
C LYS A 35 -7.67 0.88 -6.77
N GLU A 36 -7.99 -0.22 -7.45
CA GLU A 36 -9.27 -0.91 -7.24
C GLU A 36 -9.43 -1.38 -5.79
N LEU A 37 -8.41 -2.01 -5.20
CA LEU A 37 -8.46 -2.38 -3.78
C LEU A 37 -8.67 -1.14 -2.90
N TYR A 38 -7.89 -0.08 -3.14
CA TYR A 38 -8.01 1.18 -2.39
C TYR A 38 -9.43 1.76 -2.49
N ASP A 39 -10.04 1.76 -3.67
CA ASP A 39 -11.38 2.30 -3.89
C ASP A 39 -12.47 1.47 -3.19
N HIS A 40 -12.28 0.16 -3.09
CA HIS A 40 -13.20 -0.75 -2.40
C HIS A 40 -13.06 -0.76 -0.86
N LEU A 41 -11.97 -0.25 -0.30
CA LEU A 41 -11.80 -0.16 1.16
C LEU A 41 -12.76 0.87 1.77
N SER A 42 -13.50 0.46 2.81
CA SER A 42 -14.45 1.33 3.53
C SER A 42 -13.91 1.90 4.85
N CYS A 43 -12.67 1.54 5.22
CA CYS A 43 -11.99 2.02 6.43
C CYS A 43 -11.10 3.24 6.12
N GLU A 44 -10.45 3.77 7.15
CA GLU A 44 -9.31 4.69 6.96
C GLU A 44 -8.26 4.01 6.08
N ARG A 45 -7.82 4.71 5.03
CA ARG A 45 -6.98 4.13 3.99
C ARG A 45 -6.06 5.15 3.36
N ASP A 46 -4.86 4.70 3.06
CA ASP A 46 -3.84 5.47 2.36
C ASP A 46 -3.33 4.67 1.15
N LEU A 47 -2.96 5.36 0.06
CA LEU A 47 -2.35 4.77 -1.13
C LEU A 47 -0.99 5.41 -1.37
N LEU A 48 0.06 4.60 -1.40
CA LEU A 48 1.42 5.03 -1.69
C LEU A 48 1.94 4.36 -2.97
N ILE A 49 2.14 5.17 -4.01
CA ILE A 49 2.72 4.71 -5.29
C ILE A 49 4.20 5.12 -5.31
N TYR A 50 5.09 4.14 -5.31
CA TYR A 50 6.54 4.36 -5.35
C TYR A 50 7.00 4.70 -6.77
N SER A 51 7.70 5.83 -6.90
CA SER A 51 8.37 6.19 -8.16
C SER A 51 9.53 5.23 -8.45
N ASP A 52 9.86 5.06 -9.72
CA ASP A 52 11.02 4.28 -10.14
C ASP A 52 12.32 5.10 -10.18
N GLU A 53 12.27 6.38 -9.79
CA GLU A 53 13.43 7.30 -9.81
C GLU A 53 14.66 6.73 -9.09
N PHE A 54 14.43 6.06 -7.95
CA PHE A 54 15.46 5.38 -7.17
C PHE A 54 15.29 3.86 -7.14
N GLY A 55 14.51 3.27 -8.07
CA GLY A 55 14.28 1.82 -8.19
C GLY A 55 13.15 1.25 -7.32
N ALA A 56 12.47 2.10 -6.55
CA ALA A 56 11.33 1.68 -5.72
C ALA A 56 10.09 1.33 -6.55
N GLY A 57 10.04 1.66 -7.84
CA GLY A 57 8.87 1.43 -8.70
C GLY A 57 8.68 -0.03 -9.12
N SER A 58 9.68 -0.90 -8.89
CA SER A 58 9.62 -2.32 -9.21
C SER A 58 8.58 -3.10 -8.39
N HIS A 59 8.23 -4.31 -8.86
CA HIS A 59 7.34 -5.22 -8.13
C HIS A 59 7.80 -5.39 -6.69
N CYS A 60 6.87 -5.29 -5.73
CA CYS A 60 7.17 -5.32 -4.30
C CYS A 60 8.22 -4.30 -3.82
N GLN A 61 8.56 -3.29 -4.62
CA GLN A 61 9.63 -2.32 -4.39
C GLN A 61 11.02 -2.99 -4.23
N LEU A 62 11.25 -4.14 -4.89
CA LEU A 62 12.49 -4.95 -4.75
C LEU A 62 13.77 -4.16 -5.08
N GLY A 63 13.69 -3.15 -5.95
CA GLY A 63 14.82 -2.31 -6.34
C GLY A 63 15.26 -1.29 -5.29
N ALA A 64 14.42 -0.99 -4.29
CA ALA A 64 14.75 -0.03 -3.22
C ALA A 64 13.99 -0.32 -1.92
N PHE A 65 14.31 -1.45 -1.29
CA PHE A 65 13.67 -1.85 -0.04
C PHE A 65 13.76 -0.80 1.07
N ALA A 66 14.92 -0.14 1.23
CA ALA A 66 15.08 0.87 2.28
C ALA A 66 14.06 2.01 2.16
N GLN A 67 13.85 2.53 0.95
CA GLN A 67 12.83 3.56 0.69
C GLN A 67 11.41 3.02 0.93
N SER A 68 11.15 1.78 0.53
CA SER A 68 9.85 1.16 0.77
C SER A 68 9.55 0.97 2.25
N PHE A 69 10.53 0.48 3.01
CA PHE A 69 10.41 0.27 4.45
C PHE A 69 10.25 1.58 5.20
N ALA A 70 11.02 2.62 4.86
CA ALA A 70 10.85 3.94 5.45
C ALA A 70 9.40 4.42 5.33
N GLY A 71 8.83 4.46 4.12
CA GLY A 71 7.44 4.91 3.94
C GLY A 71 6.39 4.04 4.65
N LYS A 72 6.61 2.73 4.76
CA LYS A 72 5.71 1.81 5.48
C LYS A 72 5.80 1.99 7.00
N PHE A 73 7.01 2.13 7.53
CA PHE A 73 7.23 2.33 8.96
C PHE A 73 6.77 3.71 9.41
N ASP A 74 7.04 4.75 8.64
CA ASP A 74 6.51 6.09 8.90
C ASP A 74 4.97 6.05 8.98
N TRP A 75 4.31 5.36 8.06
CA TRP A 75 2.86 5.17 8.11
C TRP A 75 2.42 4.40 9.36
N LEU A 76 3.08 3.29 9.69
CA LEU A 76 2.78 2.52 10.89
C LEU A 76 2.93 3.36 12.15
N ASP A 77 3.98 4.18 12.25
CA ASP A 77 4.18 5.09 13.37
C ASP A 77 2.99 6.05 13.50
N THR A 78 2.46 6.60 12.39
CA THR A 78 1.25 7.45 12.48
C THR A 78 -0.01 6.72 12.97
N LYS A 79 -0.17 5.42 12.68
CA LYS A 79 -1.38 4.67 13.04
C LYS A 79 -1.27 3.94 14.37
N MET A 80 -0.07 3.54 14.76
CA MET A 80 0.22 2.68 15.91
C MET A 80 0.88 3.42 17.06
N GLN A 81 1.22 4.70 16.93
CA GLN A 81 1.58 5.53 18.07
C GLN A 81 0.42 5.53 19.08
N SER A 82 0.57 4.70 20.11
CA SER A 82 -0.16 4.84 21.36
C SER A 82 0.08 6.25 21.90
N ALA A 83 -0.97 6.90 22.41
CA ALA A 83 -0.83 8.07 23.25
C ALA A 83 0.04 7.70 24.47
N GLY A 84 1.36 7.86 24.36
CA GLY A 84 2.28 7.44 25.40
C GLY A 84 3.66 7.09 24.87
N ILE A 85 4.62 7.96 25.24
CA ILE A 85 6.06 7.77 25.30
C ILE A 85 6.82 8.10 24.01
N LEU A 86 7.08 9.40 23.85
CA LEU A 86 8.47 9.90 23.80
C LEU A 86 8.61 10.97 24.91
N PRO A 87 9.78 11.10 25.56
CA PRO A 87 10.06 12.14 26.54
C PRO A 87 9.96 13.56 25.96
#